data_AF-A0A7C2VW50-F1
#
_entry.id   AF-A0A7C2VW50-F1
#
_cell.length_a   1.000
_cell.length_b   1.000
_cell.length_c   1.000
_cell.angle_alpha   90.00
_cell.angle_beta   90.00
_cell.angle_gamma   90.00
#
_symmetry.space_group_name_H-M   'P 1'
#
loop_
_entity.id
_entity.type
_entity.pdbx_description
1 polymer ?
#
loop_
_entity_poly.entity_id
_entity_poly.type
_entity_poly.pdbx_seq_one_letter_code
_entity_poly.pdbx_strand_id
1 'polypeptide(L)'
;MRGESRIPEGVWQKCRGCGELIFIKELIRNLRVCPRCGFHFPMGAEEYVDLLTEGRSLSTIEDVHRPPYLIAALTQVKRFKVVIAALDPNAEKLPEHLVYRSIALAFESAAENGLPLITITPGGLFMKGEGRDKETIKSIVQMEKSALKFEKTGLMHISILTRPHPTYDFATLIPLGDLV
;
A
#
# COMPACT_ATOMS: atom_id res chain seq x y z
N MET A 1 27.38 -17.53 -36.53
CA MET A 1 26.36 -18.02 -35.56
C MET A 1 26.09 -16.90 -34.57
N ARG A 2 24.82 -16.65 -34.24
CA ARG A 2 24.32 -15.42 -33.59
C ARG A 2 24.93 -15.24 -32.20
N GLY A 3 25.40 -14.03 -31.91
CA GLY A 3 25.85 -13.65 -30.57
C GLY A 3 24.68 -13.67 -29.60
N GLU A 4 24.86 -14.38 -28.49
CA GLU A 4 23.98 -14.31 -27.34
C GLU A 4 24.03 -12.88 -26.79
N SER A 5 23.02 -12.09 -27.11
CA SER A 5 22.79 -10.80 -26.45
C SER A 5 22.47 -11.10 -25.00
N ARG A 6 23.49 -11.06 -24.13
CA ARG A 6 23.33 -11.06 -22.67
C ARG A 6 22.49 -9.84 -22.31
N ILE A 7 21.19 -10.05 -22.15
CA ILE A 7 20.29 -9.06 -21.59
C ILE A 7 20.80 -8.78 -20.18
N PRO A 8 21.17 -7.53 -19.83
CA PRO A 8 21.60 -7.23 -18.48
C PRO A 8 20.44 -7.52 -17.51
N GLU A 9 20.73 -8.27 -16.45
CA GLU A 9 19.75 -8.53 -15.38
C GLU A 9 19.20 -7.21 -14.82
N GLY A 10 17.90 -7.16 -14.53
CA GLY A 10 17.26 -5.99 -13.92
C GLY A 10 16.95 -4.82 -14.86
N VAL A 11 17.01 -5.02 -16.19
CA VAL A 11 16.71 -3.97 -17.17
C VAL A 11 15.38 -4.18 -17.91
N TRP A 12 14.97 -5.44 -18.05
CA TRP A 12 13.76 -5.84 -18.76
C TRP A 12 12.85 -6.67 -17.85
N GLN A 13 11.55 -6.48 -18.01
CA GLN A 13 10.52 -7.19 -17.27
C GLN A 13 9.54 -7.85 -18.26
N LYS A 14 9.35 -9.16 -18.14
CA LYS A 14 8.34 -9.89 -18.91
C LYS A 14 6.94 -9.64 -18.33
N CYS A 15 5.99 -9.26 -19.19
CA CYS A 15 4.60 -9.06 -18.83
C CYS A 15 3.88 -10.40 -18.60
N ARG A 16 3.21 -10.54 -17.45
CA ARG A 16 2.39 -11.72 -17.13
C ARG A 16 1.06 -11.76 -17.91
N GLY A 17 0.59 -10.63 -18.43
CA GLY A 17 -0.66 -10.55 -19.20
C GLY A 17 -0.50 -10.93 -20.67
N CYS A 18 0.52 -10.42 -21.36
CA CYS A 18 0.68 -10.62 -22.82
C CYS A 18 2.05 -11.19 -23.24
N GLY A 19 2.95 -11.45 -22.30
CA GLY A 19 4.28 -12.01 -22.57
C GLY A 19 5.33 -11.02 -23.08
N GLU A 20 4.96 -9.76 -23.30
CA GLU A 20 5.83 -8.69 -23.80
C GLU A 20 7.05 -8.46 -22.90
N LEU A 21 8.22 -8.21 -23.49
CA LEU A 21 9.40 -7.77 -22.75
C LEU A 21 9.43 -6.23 -22.71
N ILE A 22 9.22 -5.67 -21.52
CA ILE A 22 9.11 -4.22 -21.32
C ILE A 22 10.37 -3.72 -20.61
N PHE A 23 10.90 -2.58 -21.05
CA PHE A 23 12.02 -1.95 -20.37
C PHE A 23 11.57 -1.37 -19.02
N ILE A 24 12.30 -1.63 -17.93
CA ILE A 24 11.84 -1.24 -16.58
C ILE A 24 11.65 0.28 -16.44
N LYS A 25 12.48 1.12 -17.09
CA LYS A 25 12.26 2.58 -17.05
C LYS A 25 10.99 3.00 -17.76
N GLU A 26 10.59 2.31 -18.82
CA GLU A 26 9.32 2.56 -19.51
C GLU A 26 8.16 2.14 -18.61
N LEU A 27 8.29 0.98 -17.96
CA LEU A 27 7.29 0.49 -17.02
C LEU A 27 7.08 1.46 -15.84
N ILE A 28 8.14 2.01 -15.26
CA ILE A 28 8.07 3.02 -14.19
C ILE A 28 7.39 4.30 -14.70
N ARG A 29 7.79 4.81 -15.88
CA ARG A 29 7.17 6.00 -16.48
C ARG A 29 5.68 5.81 -16.77
N ASN A 30 5.28 4.59 -17.13
CA ASN A 30 3.90 4.23 -17.38
C ASN A 30 3.17 3.72 -16.13
N LEU A 31 3.58 4.17 -14.93
CA LEU A 31 2.93 3.87 -13.65
C LEU A 31 2.75 2.37 -13.39
N ARG A 32 3.75 1.56 -13.74
CA ARG A 32 3.72 0.10 -13.61
C ARG A 32 2.58 -0.55 -14.41
N VAL A 33 2.10 0.07 -15.49
CA VAL A 33 1.09 -0.50 -16.40
C VAL A 33 1.76 -0.97 -17.69
N CYS A 34 1.43 -2.18 -18.14
CA CYS A 34 1.88 -2.67 -19.43
C CYS A 34 1.32 -1.79 -20.57
N PRO A 35 2.16 -1.17 -21.42
CA PRO A 35 1.67 -0.30 -22.51
C PRO A 35 0.96 -1.10 -23.61
N ARG A 36 1.20 -2.42 -23.70
CA ARG A 36 0.63 -3.29 -24.72
C ARG A 36 -0.75 -3.84 -24.34
N CYS A 37 -0.95 -4.27 -23.10
CA CYS A 37 -2.19 -4.96 -22.70
C CYS A 37 -2.87 -4.38 -21.46
N GLY A 38 -2.34 -3.29 -20.88
CA GLY A 38 -2.92 -2.67 -19.70
C GLY A 38 -2.73 -3.46 -18.40
N PHE A 39 -1.94 -4.55 -18.38
CA PHE A 39 -1.69 -5.31 -17.16
C PHE A 39 -0.96 -4.48 -16.09
N HIS A 40 -1.50 -4.42 -14.86
CA HIS A 40 -0.92 -3.70 -13.73
C HIS A 40 0.14 -4.56 -13.00
N PHE A 41 1.38 -4.09 -12.99
CA PHE A 41 2.47 -4.62 -12.19
C PHE A 41 2.38 -4.10 -10.75
N PRO A 42 2.97 -4.78 -9.75
CA PRO A 42 3.02 -4.21 -8.41
C PRO A 42 3.81 -2.89 -8.44
N MET A 43 3.30 -1.92 -7.69
CA MET A 43 3.92 -0.62 -7.46
C MET A 43 4.25 -0.53 -5.97
N GLY A 44 5.45 -0.07 -5.64
CA GLY A 44 5.95 0.06 -4.27
C GLY A 44 5.20 1.13 -3.48
N ALA A 45 5.29 1.08 -2.15
CA ALA A 45 4.62 2.06 -1.30
C ALA A 45 5.14 3.49 -1.55
N GLU A 46 6.46 3.64 -1.72
CA GLU A 46 7.08 4.93 -2.04
C GLU A 46 6.60 5.48 -3.39
N GLU A 47 6.50 4.63 -4.42
CA GLU A 47 6.01 5.04 -5.74
C GLU A 47 4.58 5.60 -5.67
N TYR A 48 3.71 5.01 -4.84
CA TYR A 48 2.37 5.54 -4.61
C TYR A 48 2.37 6.86 -3.85
N VAL A 49 3.18 6.97 -2.80
CA VAL A 49 3.27 8.20 -2.00
C VAL A 49 3.79 9.35 -2.86
N ASP A 50 4.83 9.11 -3.66
CA ASP A 50 5.38 10.10 -4.59
C ASP A 50 4.34 10.50 -5.65
N LEU A 51 3.60 9.54 -6.19
CA LEU A 51 2.54 9.78 -7.18
C LEU A 51 1.42 10.66 -6.62
N LEU A 52 0.93 10.37 -5.41
CA LEU A 52 -0.17 11.11 -4.78
C LEU A 52 0.26 12.48 -4.28
N THR A 53 1.47 12.58 -3.73
CA THR A 53 1.97 13.81 -3.09
C THR A 53 2.68 14.72 -4.06
N GLU A 54 3.00 14.25 -5.27
CA GLU A 54 3.82 14.95 -6.27
C GLU A 54 5.23 15.26 -5.74
N GLY A 55 5.79 14.33 -4.95
CA GLY A 55 7.13 14.44 -4.35
C GLY A 55 7.22 15.42 -3.18
N ARG A 56 6.10 15.74 -2.50
CA ARG A 56 6.12 16.62 -1.32
C ARG A 56 6.71 15.90 -0.11
N SER A 57 7.33 16.67 0.78
CA SER A 57 7.98 16.16 1.99
C SER A 57 7.00 15.41 2.91
N LEU A 58 7.48 14.31 3.48
CA LEU A 58 6.74 13.47 4.41
C LEU A 58 7.22 13.74 5.83
N SER A 59 6.29 13.97 6.76
CA SER A 59 6.58 13.86 8.20
C SER A 59 6.05 12.52 8.69
N THR A 60 6.97 11.58 8.92
CA THR A 60 6.68 10.22 9.38
C THR A 60 6.04 10.26 10.78
N ILE A 61 5.04 9.39 10.99
CA ILE A 61 4.44 9.19 12.30
C ILE A 61 5.40 8.32 13.14
N GLU A 62 5.83 8.80 14.30
CA GLU A 62 6.97 8.27 15.09
C GLU A 62 6.84 6.79 15.50
N ASP A 63 5.63 6.21 15.46
CA ASP A 63 5.36 4.80 15.81
C ASP A 63 5.31 3.83 14.61
N VAL A 64 5.49 4.31 13.38
CA VAL A 64 5.59 3.43 12.21
C VAL A 64 7.04 2.97 12.11
N HIS A 65 7.32 1.79 12.66
CA HIS A 65 8.63 1.15 12.54
C HIS A 65 9.05 1.18 11.07
N ARG A 66 10.13 1.91 10.77
CA ARG A 66 10.80 1.92 9.47
C ARG A 66 11.62 0.61 9.35
N PRO A 67 11.04 -0.45 8.76
CA PRO A 67 11.71 -1.16 7.67
C PRO A 67 10.75 -1.30 6.46
N PRO A 68 11.25 -1.58 5.24
CA PRO A 68 10.94 -0.92 3.95
C PRO A 68 9.56 -1.22 3.32
N TYR A 69 8.52 -1.35 4.13
CA TYR A 69 7.32 -2.10 3.78
C TYR A 69 6.01 -1.39 4.11
N LEU A 70 6.05 -0.33 4.91
CA LEU A 70 4.89 0.51 5.20
C LEU A 70 5.32 1.95 5.43
N ILE A 71 4.57 2.88 4.87
CA ILE A 71 4.76 4.32 5.06
C ILE A 71 3.46 4.88 5.62
N ALA A 72 3.47 5.35 6.88
CA ALA A 72 2.42 6.25 7.37
C ALA A 72 3.02 7.63 7.65
N ALA A 73 2.51 8.64 6.96
CA ALA A 73 3.03 9.99 7.02
C ALA A 73 1.93 11.04 6.90
N LEU A 74 2.12 12.13 7.63
CA LEU A 74 1.41 13.38 7.38
C LEU A 74 2.03 14.03 6.14
N THR A 75 1.19 14.36 5.17
CA THR A 75 1.61 14.95 3.90
C THR A 75 0.50 15.79 3.28
N GLN A 76 0.67 16.21 2.04
CA GLN A 76 -0.27 17.03 1.30
C GLN A 76 -0.51 16.46 -0.09
N VAL A 77 -1.79 16.25 -0.43
CA VAL A 77 -2.25 15.90 -1.78
C VAL A 77 -2.97 17.11 -2.35
N LYS A 78 -2.39 17.71 -3.40
CA LYS A 78 -2.84 18.99 -3.96
C LYS A 78 -2.92 20.08 -2.87
N ARG A 79 -4.14 20.46 -2.45
CA ARG A 79 -4.40 21.47 -1.41
C ARG A 79 -4.82 20.88 -0.06
N PHE A 80 -4.95 19.57 0.04
CA PHE A 80 -5.47 18.90 1.23
C PHE A 80 -4.32 18.29 2.02
N LYS A 81 -4.23 18.63 3.31
CA LYS A 81 -3.39 17.88 4.25
C LYS A 81 -4.06 16.54 4.51
N VAL A 82 -3.31 15.47 4.44
CA VAL A 82 -3.80 14.10 4.56
C VAL A 82 -2.82 13.28 5.39
N VAL A 83 -3.33 12.25 6.05
CA VAL A 83 -2.50 11.10 6.42
C VAL A 83 -2.53 10.12 5.26
N ILE A 84 -1.38 9.64 4.81
CA ILE A 84 -1.28 8.53 3.86
C ILE A 84 -0.66 7.34 4.59
N ALA A 85 -1.27 6.17 4.48
CA ALA A 85 -0.72 4.89 4.90
C ALA A 85 -0.62 3.95 3.69
N ALA A 86 0.59 3.61 3.27
CA ALA A 86 0.85 2.80 2.07
C ALA A 86 1.67 1.56 2.40
N LEU A 87 1.12 0.38 2.10
CA LEU A 87 1.74 -0.93 2.27
C LEU A 87 2.50 -1.34 1.00
N ASP A 88 3.75 -1.76 1.14
CA ASP A 88 4.56 -2.19 0.01
C ASP A 88 4.23 -3.66 -0.37
N PRO A 89 3.83 -3.94 -1.61
CA PRO A 89 3.55 -5.31 -2.05
C PRO A 89 4.78 -6.21 -2.10
N ASN A 90 5.99 -5.66 -2.10
CA ASN A 90 7.24 -6.41 -2.10
C ASN A 90 7.71 -6.76 -0.68
N ALA A 91 6.91 -6.43 0.33
CA ALA A 91 7.11 -6.79 1.72
C ALA A 91 6.84 -8.27 2.00
N GLU A 92 7.56 -9.16 1.33
CA GLU A 92 7.53 -10.57 1.66
C GLU A 92 8.01 -10.76 3.11
N LYS A 93 7.18 -11.40 3.96
CA LYS A 93 7.49 -11.84 5.35
C LYS A 93 7.28 -10.83 6.48
N LEU A 94 6.42 -9.82 6.32
CA LEU A 94 6.00 -9.01 7.47
C LEU A 94 5.15 -9.84 8.46
N PRO A 95 5.42 -9.76 9.78
CA PRO A 95 4.48 -10.24 10.79
C PRO A 95 3.12 -9.55 10.67
N GLU A 96 2.03 -10.31 10.69
CA GLU A 96 0.70 -9.75 10.41
C GLU A 96 0.28 -8.66 11.40
N HIS A 97 0.56 -8.87 12.69
CA HIS A 97 0.25 -7.91 13.75
C HIS A 97 0.84 -6.51 13.49
N LEU A 98 2.02 -6.41 12.88
CA LEU A 98 2.65 -5.12 12.57
C LEU A 98 1.90 -4.36 11.48
N VAL A 99 1.34 -5.07 10.50
CA VAL A 99 0.52 -4.45 9.46
C VAL A 99 -0.75 -3.86 10.09
N TYR A 100 -1.48 -4.64 10.88
CA TYR A 100 -2.70 -4.17 11.56
C TYR A 100 -2.43 -3.02 12.53
N ARG A 101 -1.38 -3.14 13.36
CA ARG A 101 -0.97 -2.08 14.30
C ARG A 101 -0.69 -0.77 13.58
N SER A 102 -0.02 -0.85 12.43
CA SER A 102 0.37 0.35 11.74
C SER A 102 -0.77 1.01 10.95
N ILE A 103 -1.73 0.22 10.45
CA ILE A 103 -3.00 0.75 9.95
C ILE A 103 -3.76 1.43 11.11
N ALA A 104 -3.79 0.83 12.30
CA ALA A 104 -4.41 1.44 13.49
C ALA A 104 -3.79 2.81 13.81
N LEU A 105 -2.46 2.90 13.82
CA LEU A 105 -1.73 4.15 14.03
C LEU A 105 -2.07 5.22 12.97
N ALA A 106 -2.29 4.83 11.72
CA ALA A 106 -2.72 5.77 10.69
C ALA A 106 -4.12 6.34 10.96
N PHE A 107 -5.06 5.50 11.39
CA PHE A 107 -6.39 5.96 11.81
C PHE A 107 -6.32 6.86 13.05
N GLU A 108 -5.57 6.46 14.08
CA GLU A 108 -5.37 7.23 15.31
C GLU A 108 -4.76 8.60 14.98
N SER A 109 -3.67 8.63 14.20
CA SER A 109 -3.02 9.86 13.79
C SER A 109 -3.92 10.77 12.97
N ALA A 110 -4.67 10.22 12.01
CA ALA A 110 -5.60 10.99 11.20
C ALA A 110 -6.72 11.61 12.05
N ALA A 111 -7.27 10.84 13.00
CA ALA A 111 -8.29 11.32 13.92
C ALA A 111 -7.77 12.42 14.86
N GLU A 112 -6.57 12.22 15.43
CA GLU A 112 -5.95 13.17 16.37
C GLU A 112 -5.56 14.49 15.70
N ASN A 113 -5.12 14.43 14.44
CA ASN A 113 -4.75 15.62 13.67
C ASN A 113 -5.96 16.27 12.96
N GLY A 114 -7.14 15.65 13.01
CA GLY A 114 -8.32 16.16 12.30
C GLY A 114 -8.16 16.14 10.78
N LEU A 115 -7.45 15.15 10.23
CA LEU A 115 -7.10 15.07 8.81
C LEU A 115 -7.79 13.89 8.11
N PRO A 116 -8.16 14.03 6.82
CA PRO A 116 -8.57 12.90 6.00
C PRO A 116 -7.44 11.86 5.85
N LEU A 117 -7.84 10.60 5.67
CA LEU A 117 -6.95 9.45 5.58
C LEU A 117 -7.01 8.83 4.17
N ILE A 118 -5.85 8.47 3.63
CA ILE A 118 -5.72 7.64 2.43
C ILE A 118 -4.96 6.37 2.80
N THR A 119 -5.56 5.21 2.59
CA THR A 119 -4.90 3.91 2.77
C THR A 119 -4.64 3.25 1.42
N ILE A 120 -3.46 2.67 1.23
CA ILE A 120 -3.08 1.95 0.02
C ILE A 120 -2.68 0.54 0.43
N THR A 121 -3.50 -0.42 0.04
CA THR A 121 -3.38 -1.80 0.50
C THR A 121 -3.29 -2.74 -0.69
N PRO A 122 -2.17 -3.46 -0.86
CA PRO A 122 -2.09 -4.51 -1.85
C PRO A 122 -2.85 -5.75 -1.37
N GLY A 123 -3.60 -6.38 -2.28
CA GLY A 123 -4.21 -7.67 -1.99
C GLY A 123 -3.19 -8.80 -1.98
N GLY A 124 -3.45 -9.82 -1.16
CA GLY A 124 -2.65 -11.04 -1.12
C GLY A 124 -1.31 -10.94 -0.38
N LEU A 125 -1.06 -9.90 0.42
CA LEU A 125 0.12 -9.87 1.32
C LEU A 125 0.17 -11.06 2.29
N PHE A 126 -0.98 -11.70 2.52
CA PHE A 126 -1.15 -12.73 3.54
C PHE A 126 -1.51 -14.05 2.87
N MET A 127 -0.48 -14.68 2.30
CA MET A 127 -0.55 -16.05 1.80
C MET A 127 0.25 -16.98 2.70
N LYS A 128 -0.28 -17.22 3.91
CA LYS A 128 -0.17 -18.46 4.70
C LYS A 128 -0.66 -18.15 6.10
N GLY A 129 -1.77 -18.79 6.48
CA GLY A 129 -2.46 -18.48 7.72
C GLY A 129 -1.55 -18.57 8.93
N GLU A 130 -1.57 -17.53 9.75
CA GLU A 130 -1.23 -17.61 11.17
C GLU A 130 -1.85 -16.46 12.00
N GLY A 131 -2.80 -15.69 11.47
CA GLY A 131 -3.54 -14.62 12.19
C GLY A 131 -4.44 -15.07 13.36
N ARG A 132 -4.10 -16.18 14.00
CA ARG A 132 -4.71 -16.71 15.23
C ARG A 132 -3.82 -16.52 16.45
N ASP A 133 -2.60 -16.00 16.30
CA ASP A 133 -1.76 -15.67 17.45
C ASP A 133 -2.36 -14.48 18.23
N LYS A 134 -2.04 -14.42 19.54
CA LYS A 134 -2.62 -13.43 20.45
C LYS A 134 -2.27 -11.99 20.08
N GLU A 135 -1.12 -11.76 19.44
CA GLU A 135 -0.64 -10.43 19.08
C GLU A 135 -1.34 -9.91 17.84
N THR A 136 -1.53 -10.77 16.84
CA THR A 136 -2.33 -10.46 15.65
C THR A 136 -3.79 -10.17 16.01
N ILE A 137 -4.42 -10.99 16.85
CA ILE A 137 -5.81 -10.74 17.31
C ILE A 137 -5.92 -9.39 18.02
N LYS A 138 -4.99 -9.06 18.92
CA LYS A 138 -4.98 -7.76 19.61
C LYS A 138 -4.85 -6.60 18.63
N SER A 139 -3.97 -6.73 17.64
CA SER A 139 -3.71 -5.68 16.66
C SER A 139 -4.90 -5.46 15.73
N ILE A 140 -5.60 -6.54 15.35
CA ILE A 140 -6.87 -6.46 14.61
C ILE A 140 -7.91 -5.69 15.43
N VAL A 141 -8.13 -6.08 16.69
CA VAL A 141 -9.11 -5.40 17.56
C VAL A 141 -8.75 -3.94 17.79
N GLN A 142 -7.47 -3.61 17.95
CA GLN A 142 -7.03 -2.21 18.06
C GLN A 142 -7.33 -1.43 16.78
N MET A 143 -7.01 -2.01 15.62
CA MET A 143 -7.26 -1.39 14.32
C MET A 143 -8.75 -1.11 14.12
N GLU A 144 -9.64 -2.07 14.40
CA GLU A 144 -11.09 -1.88 14.29
C GLU A 144 -11.59 -0.75 15.21
N LYS A 145 -11.11 -0.69 16.46
CA LYS A 145 -11.45 0.39 17.40
C LYS A 145 -10.97 1.75 16.90
N SER A 146 -9.76 1.81 16.35
CA SER A 146 -9.15 3.03 15.82
C SER A 146 -9.93 3.54 14.62
N ALA A 147 -10.30 2.63 13.73
CA ALA A 147 -11.07 2.96 12.55
C ALA A 147 -12.50 3.40 12.89
N LEU A 148 -13.17 2.76 13.85
CA LEU A 148 -14.47 3.22 14.36
C LEU A 148 -14.37 4.59 15.05
N LYS A 149 -13.26 4.87 15.76
CA LYS A 149 -13.00 6.20 16.35
C LYS A 149 -12.83 7.24 15.25
N PHE A 150 -12.11 6.91 14.18
CA PHE A 150 -11.94 7.78 13.02
C PHE A 150 -13.26 8.03 12.30
N GLU A 151 -14.07 7.00 12.05
CA GLU A 151 -15.38 7.13 11.40
C GLU A 151 -16.29 8.13 12.14
N LYS A 152 -16.30 8.07 13.48
CA LYS A 152 -17.04 9.02 14.34
C LYS A 152 -16.60 10.48 14.21
N THR A 153 -15.41 10.75 13.67
CA THR A 153 -14.96 12.13 13.40
C THR A 153 -15.66 12.74 12.18
N GLY A 154 -16.23 11.91 11.29
CA GLY A 154 -16.80 12.36 10.01
C GLY A 154 -15.76 12.83 8.98
N LEU A 155 -14.47 12.56 9.21
CA LEU A 155 -13.40 12.84 8.26
C LEU A 155 -13.39 11.80 7.14
N MET A 156 -13.01 12.23 5.94
CA MET A 156 -13.00 11.38 4.76
C MET A 156 -11.89 10.32 4.84
N HIS A 157 -12.25 9.07 4.53
CA HIS A 157 -11.31 7.97 4.32
C HIS A 157 -11.39 7.44 2.89
N ILE A 158 -10.27 7.46 2.16
CA ILE A 158 -10.14 6.87 0.83
C ILE A 158 -9.29 5.60 0.95
N SER A 159 -9.80 4.46 0.48
CA SER A 159 -9.08 3.20 0.50
C SER A 159 -8.78 2.71 -0.91
N ILE A 160 -7.50 2.60 -1.26
CA ILE A 160 -7.02 2.16 -2.57
C ILE A 160 -6.56 0.70 -2.49
N LEU A 161 -7.33 -0.19 -3.10
CA LEU A 161 -7.01 -1.62 -3.19
C LEU A 161 -6.26 -1.92 -4.51
N THR A 162 -4.97 -2.24 -4.41
CA THR A 162 -4.08 -2.26 -5.60
C THR A 162 -4.03 -3.62 -6.32
N ARG A 163 -4.59 -4.68 -5.72
CA ARG A 163 -4.84 -5.99 -6.36
C ARG A 163 -6.03 -6.71 -5.71
N PRO A 164 -6.96 -7.29 -6.48
CA PRO A 164 -7.86 -8.31 -5.95
C PRO A 164 -7.14 -9.66 -5.87
N HIS A 165 -7.24 -10.35 -4.71
CA HIS A 165 -6.88 -11.77 -4.61
C HIS A 165 -8.07 -12.55 -4.03
N PRO A 166 -8.45 -13.72 -4.59
CA PRO A 166 -9.71 -14.40 -4.27
C PRO A 166 -9.81 -15.05 -2.87
N THR A 167 -8.81 -14.94 -1.99
CA THR A 167 -8.71 -15.83 -0.82
C THR A 167 -8.77 -15.15 0.55
N TYR A 168 -8.49 -13.86 0.68
CA TYR A 168 -8.67 -13.11 1.94
C TYR A 168 -8.81 -11.62 1.62
N ASP A 169 -10.01 -11.10 1.81
CA ASP A 169 -10.31 -9.69 1.56
C ASP A 169 -9.91 -8.85 2.78
N PHE A 170 -8.82 -8.08 2.65
CA PHE A 170 -8.64 -6.89 3.50
C PHE A 170 -9.82 -5.92 3.37
N ALA A 171 -10.60 -6.03 2.28
CA ALA A 171 -11.86 -5.33 2.08
C ALA A 171 -12.90 -5.62 3.18
N THR A 172 -12.76 -6.70 3.96
CA THR A 172 -13.60 -6.97 5.14
C THR A 172 -13.07 -6.38 6.45
N LEU A 173 -11.78 -6.01 6.54
CA LEU A 173 -11.12 -5.58 7.79
C LEU A 173 -10.71 -4.10 7.79
N ILE A 174 -10.51 -3.50 6.62
CA ILE A 174 -10.44 -2.04 6.50
C ILE A 174 -11.89 -1.59 6.37
N PRO A 175 -12.46 -0.87 7.36
CA PRO A 175 -13.84 -0.43 7.25
C PRO A 175 -13.94 0.35 5.96
N LEU A 176 -14.95 -0.02 5.18
CA LEU A 176 -15.32 0.53 3.89
C LEU A 176 -14.98 2.02 3.89
N GLY A 177 -13.84 2.38 3.28
CA GLY A 177 -13.54 3.78 3.06
C GLY A 177 -14.74 4.41 2.35
N ASP A 178 -14.98 5.68 2.57
CA ASP A 178 -16.07 6.41 1.92
C ASP A 178 -15.98 6.28 0.38
N LEU A 179 -14.78 6.00 -0.13
CA LEU A 179 -14.49 5.68 -1.52
C LEU A 179 -13.49 4.50 -1.60
N VAL A 180 -13.90 3.42 -2.28
CA VAL A 180 -13.09 2.21 -2.60
C VAL A 180 -12.92 2.11 -4.11
#